data_AF-A0A3M1Q4P0-F1
#
_entry.id   AF-A0A3M1Q4P0-F1
#
_cell.length_a   1.000
_cell.length_b   1.000
_cell.length_c   1.000
_cell.angle_alpha   90.00
_cell.angle_beta   90.00
_cell.angle_gamma   90.00
#
_symmetry.space_group_name_H-M   'P 1'
#
loop_
_entity.id
_entity.type
_entity.pdbx_description
1 polymer ?
#
loop_
_entity_poly.entity_id
_entity_poly.type
_entity_poly.pdbx_seq_one_letter_code
_entity_poly.pdbx_strand_id
1 'polypeptide(L)'
;MNVRPNPPPDPEAIYRLLHARQWGGVLDLVHRIGREAAEDPLLARAVETFVMTFFQVLEGEPDELPAAALEKVLLLYRGGYLALSDDHVDAVVAALVRHHAGHPARALDYARFRPEHPVCAAYLRAHAPPEVEPVPHPREDLVRVTRSRPLAGEDARRSLFRSQQEADFFQAVREVFATYFVYPNVALSSVLDYERLRDRLSGEERRYFFRALVDCVVFDQHAGYLPRYFFELDSPHHDDTDRREKDRLKERILALAGQQLYRIRPRAGAAGREAFVTLLKTIPL
;
A
#
# COMPACT_ATOMS: atom_id res chain seq x y z
N MET A 1 26.67 49.05 2.68
CA MET A 1 26.91 47.86 3.52
C MET A 1 27.99 47.04 2.80
N ASN A 2 29.24 47.10 3.27
CA ASN A 2 30.36 46.40 2.64
C ASN A 2 30.21 44.90 2.88
N VAL A 3 29.91 44.14 1.82
CA VAL A 3 30.05 42.69 1.82
C VAL A 3 31.55 42.42 1.87
N ARG A 4 32.06 41.95 3.02
CA ARG A 4 33.44 41.47 3.11
C ARG A 4 33.56 40.29 2.11
N PRO A 5 34.57 40.26 1.23
CA PRO A 5 34.82 39.07 0.44
C PRO A 5 35.01 37.89 1.39
N ASN A 6 34.40 36.74 1.07
CA ASN A 6 34.64 35.52 1.83
C ASN A 6 36.15 35.25 1.85
N PRO A 7 36.72 34.84 3.01
CA PRO A 7 38.13 34.47 3.07
C PRO A 7 38.41 33.37 2.03
N PRO A 8 39.61 33.35 1.42
CA PRO A 8 39.97 32.34 0.45
C PRO A 8 39.80 30.95 1.07
N PRO A 9 39.31 29.97 0.31
CA PRO A 9 39.08 28.63 0.82
C PRO A 9 40.37 28.01 1.35
N ASP A 10 40.34 27.54 2.60
CA ASP A 10 41.47 26.94 3.31
C ASP A 10 41.37 25.40 3.25
N PRO A 11 42.29 24.69 2.56
CA PRO A 11 42.31 23.23 2.54
C PRO A 11 42.35 22.60 3.93
N GLU A 12 42.99 23.25 4.91
CA GLU A 12 43.10 22.75 6.29
C GLU A 12 41.75 22.70 7.01
N ALA A 13 40.78 23.51 6.57
CA ALA A 13 39.42 23.42 7.08
C ALA A 13 38.74 22.09 6.70
N ILE A 14 39.00 21.55 5.50
CA ILE A 14 38.48 20.23 5.10
C ILE A 14 39.08 19.14 6.01
N TYR A 15 40.41 19.13 6.20
CA TYR A 15 41.08 18.11 7.02
C TYR A 15 40.62 18.14 8.48
N ARG A 16 40.48 19.33 9.08
CA ARG A 16 39.96 19.45 10.47
C ARG A 16 38.55 18.89 10.61
N LEU A 17 37.67 19.17 9.65
CA LEU A 17 36.29 18.66 9.66
C LEU A 17 36.24 17.15 9.40
N LEU A 18 37.11 16.63 8.53
CA LEU A 18 37.27 15.18 8.29
C LEU A 18 37.72 14.45 9.55
N HIS A 19 38.76 14.96 10.22
CA HIS A 19 39.26 14.38 11.47
C HIS A 19 38.19 14.38 12.57
N ALA A 20 37.34 15.41 12.61
CA ALA A 20 36.22 15.50 13.52
C ALA A 20 34.96 14.73 13.06
N ARG A 21 35.01 14.01 11.93
CA ARG A 21 33.88 13.32 11.28
C ARG A 21 32.64 14.22 11.08
N GLN A 22 32.84 15.52 10.83
CA GLN A 22 31.77 16.49 10.61
C GLN A 22 31.36 16.56 9.12
N TRP A 23 30.75 15.49 8.63
CA TRP A 23 30.41 15.30 7.20
C TRP A 23 29.61 16.47 6.60
N GLY A 24 28.62 16.97 7.32
CA GLY A 24 27.79 18.09 6.86
C GLY A 24 28.61 19.35 6.57
N GLY A 25 29.57 19.65 7.46
CA GLY A 25 30.48 20.78 7.35
C GLY A 25 31.47 20.63 6.19
N VAL A 26 32.02 19.43 6.00
CA VAL A 26 32.87 19.14 4.83
C VAL A 26 32.08 19.39 3.55
N LEU A 27 30.86 18.87 3.46
CA LEU A 27 30.00 19.02 2.29
C LEU A 27 29.56 20.47 2.03
N ASP A 28 29.34 21.27 3.08
CA ASP A 28 29.10 22.72 2.93
C ASP A 28 30.31 23.44 2.35
N LEU A 29 31.51 23.04 2.78
CA LEU A 29 32.75 23.63 2.30
C LEU A 29 33.01 23.23 0.84
N VAL A 30 32.84 21.95 0.49
CA VAL A 30 32.93 21.45 -0.89
C VAL A 30 31.95 22.18 -1.81
N HIS A 31 30.71 22.37 -1.38
CA HIS A 31 29.71 23.12 -2.14
C HIS A 31 30.15 24.58 -2.37
N ARG A 32 30.71 25.23 -1.33
CA ARG A 32 31.14 26.64 -1.38
C ARG A 32 32.35 26.85 -2.29
N ILE A 33 33.34 25.97 -2.20
CA ILE A 33 34.52 25.99 -3.09
C ILE A 33 34.08 25.70 -4.53
N GLY A 34 33.07 24.85 -4.67
CA GLY A 34 32.44 24.55 -5.94
C GLY A 34 33.45 24.01 -6.97
N ARG A 35 33.39 24.53 -8.20
CA ARG A 35 34.27 24.07 -9.28
C ARG A 35 35.68 24.68 -9.22
N GLU A 36 35.88 25.72 -8.41
CA GLU A 36 37.18 26.37 -8.22
C GLU A 36 38.21 25.43 -7.56
N ALA A 37 37.75 24.39 -6.85
CA ALA A 37 38.61 23.34 -6.30
C ALA A 37 39.47 22.64 -7.36
N ALA A 38 39.00 22.57 -8.61
CA ALA A 38 39.74 21.92 -9.69
C ALA A 38 40.94 22.76 -10.18
N GLU A 39 40.94 24.06 -9.90
CA GLU A 39 41.99 25.00 -10.32
C GLU A 39 43.10 25.16 -9.27
N ASP A 40 42.82 24.78 -8.02
CA ASP A 40 43.78 24.76 -6.91
C ASP A 40 44.17 23.31 -6.54
N PRO A 41 45.42 22.89 -6.79
CA PRO A 41 45.89 21.54 -6.49
C PRO A 41 45.73 21.12 -5.02
N LEU A 42 45.84 22.05 -4.06
CA LEU A 42 45.70 21.75 -2.64
C LEU A 42 44.25 21.50 -2.26
N LEU A 43 43.32 22.29 -2.80
CA LEU A 43 41.88 22.07 -2.60
C LEU A 43 41.42 20.79 -3.31
N ALA A 44 41.89 20.53 -4.54
CA ALA A 44 41.63 19.29 -5.25
C ALA A 44 42.03 18.07 -4.42
N ARG A 45 43.24 18.09 -3.83
CA ARG A 45 43.75 17.01 -2.99
C ARG A 45 42.94 16.83 -1.69
N ALA A 46 42.50 17.93 -1.08
CA ALA A 46 41.67 17.88 0.11
C ALA A 46 40.27 17.29 -0.18
N VAL A 47 39.67 17.65 -1.31
CA VAL A 47 38.39 17.07 -1.78
C VAL A 47 38.56 15.59 -2.12
N GLU A 48 39.64 15.20 -2.80
CA GLU A 48 39.96 13.80 -3.10
C GLU A 48 40.10 12.98 -1.80
N THR A 49 40.79 13.54 -0.80
CA THR A 49 40.94 12.90 0.52
C THR A 49 39.58 12.72 1.19
N PHE A 50 38.72 13.74 1.14
CA PHE A 50 37.34 13.62 1.62
C PHE A 50 36.61 12.47 0.92
N VAL A 51 36.64 12.40 -0.42
CA VAL A 51 35.98 11.34 -1.18
C VAL A 51 36.49 9.98 -0.72
N MET A 52 37.80 9.75 -0.72
CA MET A 52 38.36 8.47 -0.27
C MET A 52 37.92 8.10 1.15
N THR A 53 38.01 9.03 2.11
CA THR A 53 37.63 8.77 3.50
C THR A 53 36.12 8.52 3.65
N PHE A 54 35.28 9.29 2.95
CA PHE A 54 33.84 9.12 3.00
C PHE A 54 33.42 7.75 2.48
N PHE A 55 34.00 7.30 1.36
CA PHE A 55 33.69 5.99 0.77
C PHE A 55 34.27 4.82 1.57
N GLN A 56 35.43 4.99 2.21
CA GLN A 56 35.95 4.01 3.18
C GLN A 56 34.98 3.82 4.36
N VAL A 57 34.42 4.91 4.90
CA VAL A 57 33.41 4.83 5.97
C VAL A 57 32.11 4.22 5.45
N LEU A 58 31.67 4.59 4.23
CA LEU A 58 30.46 4.01 3.64
C LEU A 58 30.56 2.49 3.44
N GLU A 59 31.74 1.99 3.07
CA GLU A 59 31.99 0.55 2.89
C GLU A 59 32.13 -0.19 4.22
N GLY A 60 32.79 0.40 5.22
CA GLY A 60 33.06 -0.25 6.51
C GLY A 60 31.97 -0.08 7.56
N GLU A 61 31.49 1.16 7.74
CA GLU A 61 30.60 1.59 8.82
C GLU A 61 29.46 2.48 8.27
N PRO A 62 28.62 1.96 7.35
CA PRO A 62 27.62 2.74 6.63
C PRO A 62 26.62 3.46 7.56
N ASP A 63 26.31 2.89 8.72
CA ASP A 63 25.38 3.45 9.70
C ASP A 63 25.89 4.73 10.38
N GLU A 64 27.20 5.01 10.32
CA GLU A 64 27.76 6.27 10.80
C GLU A 64 27.46 7.46 9.89
N LEU A 65 27.11 7.20 8.63
CA LEU A 65 26.81 8.25 7.67
C LEU A 65 25.31 8.56 7.71
N PRO A 66 24.90 9.75 8.19
CA PRO A 66 23.49 10.09 8.20
C PRO A 66 22.98 10.22 6.76
N ALA A 67 21.72 9.83 6.54
CA ALA A 67 21.06 9.95 5.23
C ALA A 67 21.23 11.36 4.62
N ALA A 68 21.13 12.42 5.42
CA ALA A 68 21.33 13.79 4.96
C ALA A 68 22.72 14.06 4.33
N ALA A 69 23.78 13.38 4.81
CA ALA A 69 25.11 13.49 4.21
C ALA A 69 25.16 12.77 2.86
N LEU A 70 24.61 11.55 2.77
CA LEU A 70 24.50 10.79 1.52
C LEU A 70 23.68 11.54 0.46
N GLU A 71 22.55 12.12 0.85
CA GLU A 71 21.68 12.92 -0.03
C GLU A 71 22.43 14.14 -0.57
N LYS A 72 23.22 14.79 0.28
CA LYS A 72 24.01 15.96 -0.10
C LYS A 72 25.20 15.59 -0.98
N VAL A 73 25.86 14.46 -0.76
CA VAL A 73 26.87 13.92 -1.70
C VAL A 73 26.26 13.71 -3.08
N LEU A 74 25.10 13.04 -3.15
CA LEU A 74 24.39 12.80 -4.40
C LEU A 74 23.97 14.12 -5.08
N LEU A 75 23.51 15.09 -4.30
CA LEU A 75 23.15 16.44 -4.79
C LEU A 75 24.36 17.15 -5.40
N LEU A 76 25.51 17.16 -4.72
CA LEU A 76 26.73 17.81 -5.21
C LEU A 76 27.28 17.14 -6.46
N TYR A 77 27.21 15.81 -6.53
CA TYR A 77 27.52 15.07 -7.75
C TYR A 77 26.61 15.49 -8.91
N ARG A 78 25.29 15.50 -8.70
CA ARG A 78 24.33 15.91 -9.74
C ARG A 78 24.48 17.37 -10.17
N GLY A 79 24.90 18.26 -9.26
CA GLY A 79 25.22 19.65 -9.57
C GLY A 79 26.57 19.86 -10.27
N GLY A 80 27.39 18.81 -10.38
CA GLY A 80 28.75 18.90 -10.92
C GLY A 80 29.70 19.71 -10.02
N TYR A 81 29.48 19.67 -8.71
CA TYR A 81 30.35 20.25 -7.68
C TYR A 81 31.27 19.21 -7.03
N LEU A 82 30.97 17.92 -7.22
CA LEU A 82 31.77 16.80 -6.73
C LEU A 82 31.88 15.75 -7.81
N ALA A 83 33.10 15.42 -8.23
CA ALA A 83 33.35 14.32 -9.18
C ALA A 83 33.35 12.99 -8.41
N LEU A 84 32.55 12.03 -8.87
CA LEU A 84 32.49 10.67 -8.34
C LEU A 84 32.59 9.66 -9.49
N SER A 85 33.20 8.50 -9.24
CA SER A 85 33.11 7.35 -10.14
C SER A 85 31.70 6.75 -10.11
N ASP A 86 31.36 5.94 -11.11
CA ASP A 86 30.07 5.25 -11.13
C ASP A 86 29.90 4.31 -9.93
N ASP A 87 30.96 3.61 -9.50
CA ASP A 87 30.93 2.75 -8.31
C ASP A 87 30.60 3.53 -7.03
N HIS A 88 31.16 4.73 -6.87
CA HIS A 88 30.86 5.61 -5.75
C HIS A 88 29.40 6.10 -5.77
N VAL A 89 28.88 6.43 -6.95
CA VAL A 89 27.47 6.83 -7.08
C VAL A 89 26.55 5.66 -6.75
N ASP A 90 26.87 4.46 -7.22
CA ASP A 90 26.14 3.23 -6.94
C ASP A 90 26.12 2.92 -5.43
N ALA A 91 27.26 3.06 -4.75
CA ALA A 91 27.36 2.87 -3.31
C ALA A 91 26.48 3.85 -2.53
N VAL A 92 26.50 5.15 -2.86
CA VAL A 92 25.65 6.17 -2.23
C VAL A 92 24.17 5.88 -2.46
N VAL A 93 23.79 5.57 -3.69
CA VAL A 93 22.38 5.29 -4.04
C VAL A 93 21.88 4.04 -3.32
N ALA A 94 22.68 2.97 -3.31
CA ALA A 94 22.35 1.75 -2.60
C ALA A 94 22.19 1.99 -1.08
N ALA A 95 23.06 2.80 -0.48
CA ALA A 95 22.96 3.17 0.92
C ALA A 95 21.71 4.02 1.22
N LEU A 96 21.36 4.97 0.34
CA LEU A 96 20.13 5.76 0.45
C LEU A 96 18.86 4.90 0.37
N VAL A 97 18.83 3.89 -0.52
CA VAL A 97 17.72 2.93 -0.60
C VAL A 97 17.57 2.17 0.73
N ARG A 98 18.67 1.72 1.33
CA ARG A 98 18.66 1.02 2.63
C ARG A 98 18.22 1.93 3.77
N HIS A 99 18.76 3.15 3.85
CA HIS A 99 18.40 4.13 4.88
C HIS A 99 16.91 4.46 4.87
N HIS A 100 16.33 4.58 3.68
CA HIS A 100 14.92 4.92 3.51
C HIS A 100 14.00 3.72 3.36
N ALA A 101 14.44 2.50 3.71
CA ALA A 101 13.62 1.28 3.54
C ALA A 101 12.26 1.36 4.28
N GLY A 102 12.20 2.07 5.42
CA GLY A 102 10.95 2.34 6.16
C GLY A 102 10.06 3.45 5.55
N HIS A 103 10.52 4.14 4.51
CA HIS A 103 9.81 5.20 3.79
C HIS A 103 9.76 4.87 2.28
N PRO A 104 8.86 3.96 1.85
CA PRO A 104 8.94 3.34 0.53
C PRO A 104 8.98 4.31 -0.66
N ALA A 105 8.24 5.42 -0.59
CA ALA A 105 8.25 6.43 -1.64
C ALA A 105 9.65 7.03 -1.88
N ARG A 106 10.37 7.37 -0.80
CA ARG A 106 11.73 7.93 -0.89
C ARG A 106 12.75 6.90 -1.38
N ALA A 107 12.71 5.69 -0.83
CA ALA A 107 13.60 4.63 -1.28
C ALA A 107 13.39 4.27 -2.75
N LEU A 108 12.14 4.29 -3.25
CA LEU A 108 11.85 4.11 -4.68
C LEU A 108 12.48 5.20 -5.54
N ASP A 109 12.42 6.47 -5.13
CA ASP A 109 13.01 7.58 -5.89
C ASP A 109 14.53 7.44 -6.02
N TYR A 110 15.22 6.99 -4.97
CA TYR A 110 16.65 6.67 -5.05
C TYR A 110 16.91 5.42 -5.90
N ALA A 111 16.13 4.35 -5.73
CA ALA A 111 16.33 3.12 -6.50
C ALA A 111 16.19 3.34 -8.02
N ARG A 112 15.32 4.27 -8.44
CA ARG A 112 15.16 4.69 -9.84
C ARG A 112 16.40 5.36 -10.44
N PHE A 113 17.30 5.89 -9.61
CA PHE A 113 18.51 6.57 -10.09
C PHE A 113 19.54 5.57 -10.65
N ARG A 114 19.56 4.34 -10.14
CA ARG A 114 20.42 3.22 -10.58
C ARG A 114 19.62 1.93 -10.67
N PRO A 115 18.68 1.80 -11.63
CA PRO A 115 17.74 0.68 -11.66
C PRO A 115 18.43 -0.68 -11.90
N GLU A 116 19.62 -0.70 -12.49
CA GLU A 116 20.40 -1.91 -12.79
C GLU A 116 21.24 -2.38 -11.59
N HIS A 117 21.52 -1.52 -10.61
CA HIS A 117 22.29 -1.89 -9.43
C HIS A 117 21.52 -2.93 -8.60
N PRO A 118 22.14 -4.02 -8.11
CA PRO A 118 21.43 -5.15 -7.49
C PRO A 118 20.47 -4.77 -6.35
N VAL A 119 20.89 -3.85 -5.47
CA VAL A 119 20.07 -3.35 -4.34
C VAL A 119 18.84 -2.60 -4.84
N CYS A 120 19.02 -1.72 -5.82
CA CYS A 120 17.96 -0.90 -6.39
C CYS A 120 16.98 -1.77 -7.18
N ALA A 121 17.50 -2.67 -8.02
CA ALA A 121 16.70 -3.61 -8.80
C ALA A 121 15.84 -4.51 -7.90
N ALA A 122 16.42 -5.02 -6.80
CA ALA A 122 15.68 -5.80 -5.81
C ALA A 122 14.58 -4.97 -5.14
N TYR A 123 14.89 -3.74 -4.73
CA TYR A 123 13.92 -2.84 -4.10
C TYR A 123 12.78 -2.47 -5.06
N LEU A 124 13.09 -2.15 -6.32
CA LEU A 124 12.10 -1.87 -7.36
C LEU A 124 11.19 -3.08 -7.60
N ARG A 125 11.73 -4.29 -7.72
CA ARG A 125 10.90 -5.50 -7.88
C ARG A 125 9.95 -5.73 -6.71
N ALA A 126 10.39 -5.42 -5.48
CA ALA A 126 9.60 -5.65 -4.27
C ALA A 126 8.55 -4.56 -4.01
N HIS A 127 8.83 -3.31 -4.41
CA HIS A 127 8.06 -2.15 -3.95
C HIS A 127 7.56 -1.24 -5.07
N ALA A 128 7.99 -1.42 -6.32
CA ALA A 128 7.49 -0.59 -7.40
C ALA A 128 5.98 -0.82 -7.60
N PRO A 129 5.23 0.25 -7.93
CA PRO A 129 3.84 0.07 -8.33
C PRO A 129 3.76 -0.80 -9.60
N PRO A 130 2.63 -1.47 -9.82
CA PRO A 130 2.42 -2.23 -11.05
C PRO A 130 2.57 -1.31 -12.27
N GLU A 131 3.15 -1.86 -13.33
CA GLU A 131 3.20 -1.15 -14.61
C GLU A 131 1.77 -0.94 -15.14
N VAL A 132 1.47 0.29 -15.57
CA VAL A 132 0.16 0.67 -16.09
C VAL A 132 0.30 1.10 -17.55
N GLU A 133 -0.45 0.44 -18.44
CA GLU A 133 -0.45 0.73 -19.88
C GLU A 133 -1.83 1.24 -20.35
N PRO A 134 -1.89 2.18 -21.32
CA PRO A 134 -3.15 2.58 -21.92
C PRO A 134 -3.76 1.43 -22.74
N VAL A 135 -5.09 1.33 -22.73
CA VAL A 135 -5.85 0.37 -23.54
C VAL A 135 -6.54 1.15 -24.66
N PRO A 136 -6.18 0.94 -25.94
CA PRO A 136 -6.77 1.68 -27.05
C PRO A 136 -8.28 1.42 -27.20
N HIS A 137 -9.06 2.47 -27.49
CA HIS A 137 -10.50 2.32 -27.77
C HIS A 137 -11.08 3.49 -28.60
N PRO A 138 -12.26 3.32 -29.24
CA PRO A 138 -12.82 4.33 -30.16
C PRO A 138 -13.26 5.67 -29.55
N ARG A 139 -13.19 5.85 -28.24
CA ARG A 139 -13.72 7.02 -27.50
C ARG A 139 -12.67 7.66 -26.60
N GLU A 140 -11.40 7.58 -27.00
CA GLU A 140 -10.27 8.17 -26.28
C GLU A 140 -10.38 9.69 -26.11
N ASP A 141 -11.22 10.34 -26.93
CA ASP A 141 -11.58 11.75 -26.82
C ASP A 141 -12.40 12.08 -25.55
N LEU A 142 -13.11 11.10 -24.98
CA LEU A 142 -13.99 11.30 -23.82
C LEU A 142 -13.54 10.58 -22.56
N VAL A 143 -13.01 9.37 -22.70
CA VAL A 143 -12.66 8.50 -21.57
C VAL A 143 -11.31 7.86 -21.86
N ARG A 144 -10.49 7.66 -20.83
CA ARG A 144 -9.24 6.93 -20.92
C ARG A 144 -9.37 5.60 -20.20
N VAL A 145 -8.93 4.52 -20.82
CA VAL A 145 -8.81 3.20 -20.19
C VAL A 145 -7.33 2.86 -20.00
N THR A 146 -6.98 2.35 -18.82
CA THR A 146 -5.63 1.84 -18.52
C THR A 146 -5.73 0.47 -17.87
N ARG A 147 -4.73 -0.38 -18.11
CA ARG A 147 -4.60 -1.71 -17.50
C ARG A 147 -3.31 -1.79 -16.72
N SER A 148 -3.39 -2.30 -15.48
CA SER A 148 -2.21 -2.67 -14.70
C SER A 148 -1.75 -4.08 -15.02
N ARG A 149 -0.44 -4.31 -15.10
CA ARG A 149 0.13 -5.65 -15.21
C ARG A 149 0.25 -6.29 -13.81
N PRO A 150 -0.10 -7.58 -13.64
CA PRO A 150 0.14 -8.30 -12.40
C PRO A 150 1.63 -8.30 -12.04
N LEU A 151 1.93 -8.13 -10.74
CA LEU A 151 3.30 -8.22 -10.24
C LEU A 151 3.77 -9.68 -10.07
N ALA A 152 2.83 -10.58 -9.79
CA ALA A 152 3.08 -12.00 -9.62
C ALA A 152 2.33 -12.79 -10.69
N GLY A 153 2.90 -13.93 -11.10
CA GLY A 153 2.28 -14.87 -12.05
C GLY A 153 1.31 -15.86 -11.40
N GLU A 154 1.21 -15.91 -10.08
CA GLU A 154 0.32 -16.81 -9.36
C GLU A 154 -1.11 -16.29 -9.34
N ASP A 155 -2.07 -17.15 -9.70
CA ASP A 155 -3.50 -16.85 -9.60
C ASP A 155 -4.02 -17.13 -8.18
N ALA A 156 -4.04 -16.08 -7.36
CA ALA A 156 -4.54 -16.13 -5.99
C ALA A 156 -6.07 -15.95 -5.86
N ARG A 157 -6.84 -16.10 -6.94
CA ARG A 157 -8.30 -15.98 -6.89
C ARG A 157 -8.91 -17.14 -6.08
N ARG A 158 -9.98 -16.83 -5.34
CA ARG A 158 -10.80 -17.80 -4.63
C ARG A 158 -12.22 -17.80 -5.20
N SER A 159 -12.88 -18.96 -5.14
CA SER A 159 -14.31 -19.05 -5.41
C SER A 159 -15.11 -18.12 -4.49
N LEU A 160 -16.21 -17.60 -5.04
CA LEU A 160 -17.21 -16.84 -4.30
C LEU A 160 -17.88 -17.71 -3.23
N PHE A 161 -18.21 -18.95 -3.58
CA PHE A 161 -18.83 -19.91 -2.66
C PHE A 161 -17.78 -20.87 -2.11
N ARG A 162 -17.85 -21.14 -0.81
CA ARG A 162 -17.01 -22.11 -0.09
C ARG A 162 -17.59 -23.52 -0.11
N SER A 163 -18.87 -23.66 -0.46
CA SER A 163 -19.54 -24.96 -0.58
C SER A 163 -20.58 -24.96 -1.70
N GLN A 164 -20.94 -26.16 -2.19
CA GLN A 164 -22.03 -26.31 -3.15
C GLN A 164 -23.37 -25.85 -2.56
N GLN A 165 -23.58 -26.02 -1.26
CA GLN A 165 -24.78 -25.59 -0.57
C GLN A 165 -24.97 -24.07 -0.59
N GLU A 166 -23.89 -23.29 -0.42
CA GLU A 166 -23.92 -21.83 -0.59
C GLU A 166 -24.29 -21.44 -2.02
N ALA A 167 -23.74 -22.14 -3.02
CA ALA A 167 -24.07 -21.91 -4.42
C ALA A 167 -25.54 -22.21 -4.71
N ASP A 168 -26.05 -23.35 -4.24
CA ASP A 168 -27.45 -23.77 -4.42
C ASP A 168 -28.42 -22.79 -3.74
N PHE A 169 -28.09 -22.36 -2.51
CA PHE A 169 -28.85 -21.34 -1.79
C PHE A 169 -28.90 -20.03 -2.58
N PHE A 170 -27.76 -19.53 -3.04
CA PHE A 170 -27.70 -18.28 -3.81
C PHE A 170 -28.52 -18.37 -5.12
N GLN A 171 -28.43 -19.49 -5.84
CA GLN A 171 -29.24 -19.67 -7.06
C GLN A 171 -30.74 -19.72 -6.74
N ALA A 172 -31.13 -20.31 -5.61
CA ALA A 172 -32.52 -20.31 -5.17
C ALA A 172 -33.03 -18.89 -4.85
N VAL A 173 -32.22 -18.07 -4.17
CA VAL A 173 -32.57 -16.65 -3.93
C VAL A 173 -32.72 -15.91 -5.26
N ARG A 174 -31.76 -16.05 -6.19
CA ARG A 174 -31.87 -15.43 -7.52
C ARG A 174 -33.12 -15.82 -8.29
N GLU A 175 -33.54 -17.07 -8.17
CA GLU A 175 -34.75 -17.57 -8.83
C GLU A 175 -36.03 -16.96 -8.22
N VAL A 176 -36.12 -16.93 -6.88
CA VAL A 176 -37.30 -16.41 -6.19
C VAL A 176 -37.42 -14.90 -6.34
N PHE A 177 -36.31 -14.16 -6.31
CA PHE A 177 -36.28 -12.72 -6.47
C PHE A 177 -35.81 -12.30 -7.86
N ALA A 178 -36.36 -12.91 -8.91
CA ALA A 178 -35.93 -12.67 -10.30
C ALA A 178 -36.05 -11.21 -10.79
N THR A 179 -36.89 -10.39 -10.15
CA THR A 179 -37.06 -8.95 -10.45
C THR A 179 -36.18 -8.03 -9.60
N TYR A 180 -35.34 -8.60 -8.73
CA TYR A 180 -34.43 -7.89 -7.82
C TYR A 180 -32.98 -8.16 -8.19
N PHE A 181 -32.07 -7.35 -7.65
CA PHE A 181 -30.64 -7.65 -7.71
C PHE A 181 -30.22 -8.44 -6.48
N VAL A 182 -29.56 -9.58 -6.69
CA VAL A 182 -29.15 -10.47 -5.61
C VAL A 182 -27.63 -10.63 -5.65
N TYR A 183 -26.97 -10.31 -4.53
CA TYR A 183 -25.52 -10.40 -4.40
C TYR A 183 -25.13 -11.27 -3.21
N PRO A 184 -24.16 -12.19 -3.36
CA PRO A 184 -23.66 -12.99 -2.26
C PRO A 184 -22.45 -12.31 -1.58
N ASN A 185 -22.14 -12.72 -0.35
CA ASN A 185 -20.94 -12.29 0.39
C ASN A 185 -20.76 -10.76 0.44
N VAL A 186 -21.83 -10.04 0.78
CA VAL A 186 -21.84 -8.57 0.76
C VAL A 186 -21.33 -8.01 2.07
N ALA A 187 -20.36 -7.10 2.04
CA ALA A 187 -19.86 -6.45 3.25
C ALA A 187 -20.92 -5.54 3.88
N LEU A 188 -21.07 -5.56 5.20
CA LEU A 188 -22.01 -4.68 5.91
C LEU A 188 -21.73 -3.20 5.62
N SER A 189 -20.46 -2.82 5.52
CA SER A 189 -20.04 -1.46 5.19
C SER A 189 -20.45 -0.98 3.79
N SER A 190 -20.86 -1.90 2.90
CA SER A 190 -21.35 -1.55 1.57
C SER A 190 -22.87 -1.35 1.51
N VAL A 191 -23.61 -1.80 2.53
CA VAL A 191 -25.09 -1.80 2.53
C VAL A 191 -25.71 -1.03 3.68
N LEU A 192 -24.91 -0.66 4.68
CA LEU A 192 -25.34 0.15 5.82
C LEU A 192 -24.52 1.43 5.90
N ASP A 193 -25.18 2.51 6.34
CA ASP A 193 -24.54 3.81 6.55
C ASP A 193 -23.83 3.85 7.90
N TYR A 194 -22.49 3.79 7.88
CA TYR A 194 -21.67 3.82 9.09
C TYR A 194 -21.84 5.13 9.87
N GLU A 195 -21.92 6.28 9.19
CA GLU A 195 -21.99 7.59 9.84
C GLU A 195 -23.27 7.72 10.66
N ARG A 196 -24.38 7.14 10.16
CA ARG A 196 -25.66 7.10 10.88
C ARG A 196 -25.73 6.05 12.00
N LEU A 197 -24.76 5.13 12.06
CA LEU A 197 -24.73 4.03 13.03
C LEU A 197 -23.67 4.23 14.11
N ARG A 198 -22.54 4.88 13.80
CA ARG A 198 -21.31 4.86 14.62
C ARG A 198 -21.56 5.19 16.10
N ASP A 199 -22.43 6.13 16.41
CA ASP A 199 -22.69 6.59 17.78
C ASP A 199 -23.49 5.58 18.61
N ARG A 200 -24.16 4.63 17.94
CA ARG A 200 -24.93 3.53 18.56
C ARG A 200 -24.14 2.22 18.63
N LEU A 201 -22.99 2.15 17.94
CA LEU A 201 -22.12 0.98 17.91
C LEU A 201 -21.01 1.07 18.97
N SER A 202 -20.78 -0.04 19.66
CA SER A 202 -19.63 -0.25 20.53
C SER A 202 -18.32 -0.28 19.74
N GLY A 203 -17.17 -0.13 20.41
CA GLY A 203 -15.86 -0.21 19.76
C GLY A 203 -15.61 -1.55 19.06
N GLU A 204 -16.18 -2.64 19.58
CA GLU A 204 -16.10 -3.96 18.96
C GLU A 204 -17.01 -4.06 17.73
N GLU A 205 -18.26 -3.61 17.84
CA GLU A 205 -19.21 -3.60 16.73
C GLU A 205 -18.69 -2.75 15.56
N ARG A 206 -18.04 -1.62 15.84
CA ARG A 206 -17.39 -0.79 14.80
C ARG A 206 -16.29 -1.55 14.07
N ARG A 207 -15.43 -2.29 14.77
CA ARG A 207 -14.38 -3.10 14.13
C ARG A 207 -14.99 -4.25 13.32
N TYR A 208 -16.03 -4.87 13.85
CA TYR A 208 -16.71 -5.98 13.19
C TYR A 208 -17.48 -5.53 11.95
N PHE A 209 -18.12 -4.35 11.98
CA PHE A 209 -18.85 -3.75 10.87
C PHE A 209 -18.07 -3.72 9.55
N PHE A 210 -16.78 -3.36 9.60
CA PHE A 210 -15.91 -3.29 8.41
C PHE A 210 -15.36 -4.65 7.95
N ARG A 211 -15.55 -5.71 8.73
CA ARG A 211 -15.03 -7.06 8.43
C ARG A 211 -16.14 -8.07 8.11
N ALA A 212 -17.35 -7.80 8.58
CA ALA A 212 -18.48 -8.70 8.49
C ALA A 212 -19.07 -8.71 7.07
N LEU A 213 -19.40 -9.91 6.62
CA LEU A 213 -20.12 -10.19 5.38
C LEU A 213 -21.51 -10.73 5.73
N VAL A 214 -22.47 -10.45 4.86
CA VAL A 214 -23.78 -11.10 4.81
C VAL A 214 -23.80 -12.07 3.63
N ASP A 215 -24.22 -13.31 3.87
CA ASP A 215 -24.10 -14.37 2.85
C ASP A 215 -24.87 -14.04 1.57
N CYS A 216 -26.05 -13.42 1.70
CA CYS A 216 -26.83 -12.98 0.55
C CYS A 216 -27.68 -11.74 0.87
N VAL A 217 -27.66 -10.74 -0.01
CA VAL A 217 -28.47 -9.52 0.10
C VAL A 217 -29.26 -9.30 -1.19
N VAL A 218 -30.55 -8.99 -1.03
CA VAL A 218 -31.48 -8.68 -2.13
C VAL A 218 -31.74 -7.18 -2.16
N PHE A 219 -31.59 -6.55 -3.32
CA PHE A 219 -31.71 -5.12 -3.55
C PHE A 219 -32.89 -4.83 -4.48
N ASP A 220 -33.65 -3.79 -4.13
CA ASP A 220 -34.83 -3.37 -4.87
C ASP A 220 -34.49 -2.24 -5.84
N GLN A 221 -34.46 -2.57 -7.13
CA GLN A 221 -34.17 -1.63 -8.20
C GLN A 221 -35.23 -0.52 -8.34
N HIS A 222 -36.46 -0.76 -7.89
CA HIS A 222 -37.54 0.22 -7.91
C HIS A 222 -37.51 1.13 -6.68
N ALA A 223 -36.77 0.77 -5.63
CA ALA A 223 -36.54 1.57 -4.44
C ALA A 223 -35.12 2.16 -4.41
N GLY A 224 -34.59 2.58 -5.56
CA GLY A 224 -33.28 3.24 -5.65
C GLY A 224 -32.11 2.32 -5.34
N TYR A 225 -32.25 1.02 -5.59
CA TYR A 225 -31.23 0.00 -5.31
C TYR A 225 -30.88 -0.10 -3.82
N LEU A 226 -31.84 0.13 -2.93
CA LEU A 226 -31.65 -0.09 -1.50
C LEU A 226 -31.71 -1.60 -1.16
N PRO A 227 -30.90 -2.06 -0.18
CA PRO A 227 -30.99 -3.43 0.32
C PRO A 227 -32.33 -3.64 1.03
N ARG A 228 -33.02 -4.72 0.68
CA ARG A 228 -34.37 -5.04 1.16
C ARG A 228 -34.39 -6.28 2.05
N TYR A 229 -33.65 -7.32 1.69
CA TYR A 229 -33.59 -8.58 2.45
C TYR A 229 -32.16 -9.02 2.69
N PHE A 230 -31.87 -9.49 3.91
CA PHE A 230 -30.55 -9.98 4.34
C PHE A 230 -30.67 -11.43 4.79
N PHE A 231 -29.91 -12.32 4.17
CA PHE A 231 -29.94 -13.75 4.48
C PHE A 231 -28.58 -14.28 4.91
N GLU A 232 -28.61 -15.21 5.86
CA GLU A 232 -27.46 -16.02 6.30
C GLU A 232 -27.78 -17.49 6.12
N LEU A 233 -26.80 -18.26 5.66
CA LEU A 233 -26.89 -19.70 5.51
C LEU A 233 -26.06 -20.37 6.61
N ASP A 234 -26.76 -20.86 7.63
CA ASP A 234 -26.13 -21.52 8.75
C ASP A 234 -25.68 -22.93 8.39
N SER A 235 -24.38 -23.21 8.55
CA SER A 235 -23.86 -24.57 8.50
C SER A 235 -24.15 -25.33 9.82
N PRO A 236 -24.53 -26.62 9.79
CA PRO A 236 -24.75 -27.43 11.01
C PRO A 236 -23.47 -27.69 11.84
N HIS A 237 -22.28 -27.40 11.30
CA HIS A 237 -21.01 -27.77 11.91
C HIS A 237 -20.47 -26.71 12.88
N HIS A 238 -20.32 -27.16 14.14
CA HIS A 238 -19.65 -26.60 15.32
C HIS A 238 -20.17 -25.27 15.91
N ASP A 239 -20.82 -25.44 17.06
CA ASP A 239 -21.08 -24.47 18.13
C ASP A 239 -19.77 -24.00 18.77
N ASP A 240 -19.00 -23.23 18.01
CA ASP A 240 -17.88 -22.46 18.56
C ASP A 240 -18.42 -21.18 19.21
N THR A 241 -17.98 -20.88 20.43
CA THR A 241 -18.37 -19.67 21.17
C THR A 241 -18.09 -18.41 20.37
N ASP A 242 -16.99 -18.42 19.60
CA ASP A 242 -16.55 -17.30 18.78
C ASP A 242 -17.50 -17.03 17.60
N ARG A 243 -18.10 -18.07 17.02
CA ARG A 243 -19.08 -17.91 15.93
C ARG A 243 -20.37 -17.32 16.46
N ARG A 244 -20.83 -17.79 17.63
CA ARG A 244 -22.03 -17.28 18.29
C ARG A 244 -21.90 -15.80 18.67
N GLU A 245 -20.72 -15.37 19.11
CA GLU A 245 -20.46 -13.96 19.40
C GLU A 245 -20.51 -13.09 18.15
N LYS A 246 -19.85 -13.52 17.06
CA LYS A 246 -19.89 -12.84 15.75
C LYS A 246 -21.31 -12.76 15.18
N ASP A 247 -22.11 -13.81 15.38
CA ASP A 247 -23.51 -13.83 14.99
C ASP A 247 -24.33 -12.79 15.75
N ARG A 248 -24.16 -12.72 17.08
CA ARG A 248 -24.81 -11.71 17.93
C ARG A 248 -24.44 -10.28 17.54
N LEU A 249 -23.15 -10.04 17.24
CA LEU A 249 -22.70 -8.73 16.76
C LEU A 249 -23.39 -8.37 15.44
N LYS A 250 -23.47 -9.31 14.50
CA LYS A 250 -24.12 -9.10 13.19
C LYS A 250 -25.60 -8.76 13.35
N GLU A 251 -26.31 -9.56 14.13
CA GLU A 251 -27.74 -9.38 14.43
C GLU A 251 -28.00 -8.01 15.07
N ARG A 252 -27.18 -7.64 16.05
CA ARG A 252 -27.31 -6.36 16.74
C ARG A 252 -27.04 -5.17 15.82
N ILE A 253 -26.02 -5.24 14.97
CA ILE A 253 -25.72 -4.19 13.98
C ILE A 253 -26.89 -4.00 13.01
N LEU A 254 -27.40 -5.09 12.43
CA LEU A 254 -28.54 -5.02 11.49
C LEU A 254 -29.80 -4.50 12.19
N ALA A 255 -30.07 -4.95 13.41
CA ALA A 255 -31.21 -4.45 14.20
C ALA A 255 -31.09 -2.94 14.49
N LEU A 256 -29.90 -2.45 14.88
CA LEU A 256 -29.66 -1.01 15.06
C LEU A 256 -29.82 -0.22 13.75
N ALA A 257 -29.56 -0.85 12.61
CA ALA A 257 -29.81 -0.30 11.28
C ALA A 257 -31.28 -0.41 10.82
N GLY A 258 -32.15 -0.96 11.66
CA GLY A 258 -33.57 -1.17 11.34
C GLY A 258 -33.81 -2.26 10.31
N GLN A 259 -32.87 -3.20 10.14
CA GLN A 259 -32.93 -4.28 9.17
C GLN A 259 -33.20 -5.63 9.85
N GLN A 260 -33.84 -6.53 9.11
CA GLN A 260 -34.10 -7.91 9.55
C GLN A 260 -33.08 -8.86 8.91
N LEU A 261 -32.61 -9.83 9.71
CA LEU A 261 -31.70 -10.88 9.26
C LEU A 261 -32.45 -12.23 9.26
N TYR A 262 -32.54 -12.86 8.09
CA TYR A 262 -33.15 -14.17 7.91
C TYR A 262 -32.07 -15.25 7.92
N ARG A 263 -32.01 -16.05 8.99
CA ARG A 263 -31.08 -17.18 9.09
C ARG A 263 -31.75 -18.46 8.61
N ILE A 264 -31.15 -19.12 7.62
CA ILE A 264 -31.64 -20.36 7.03
C ILE A 264 -30.70 -21.48 7.46
N ARG A 265 -31.24 -22.48 8.18
CA ARG A 265 -30.47 -23.63 8.66
C ARG A 265 -31.05 -24.94 8.12
N PRO A 266 -30.33 -25.67 7.26
CA PRO A 266 -30.70 -27.01 6.83
C PRO A 266 -30.73 -27.99 8.03
N ARG A 267 -31.83 -28.72 8.24
CA ARG A 267 -32.03 -29.59 9.42
C ARG A 267 -31.46 -31.01 9.29
N ALA A 268 -31.24 -31.53 8.08
CA ALA A 268 -30.53 -32.79 7.83
C ALA A 268 -30.17 -32.93 6.34
N GLY A 269 -28.93 -33.30 6.02
CA GLY A 269 -28.42 -33.44 4.65
C GLY A 269 -28.18 -32.10 3.92
N ALA A 270 -27.48 -32.17 2.78
CA ALA A 270 -27.32 -31.00 1.93
C ALA A 270 -28.67 -30.65 1.30
N ALA A 271 -29.33 -29.60 1.79
CA ALA A 271 -30.50 -29.04 1.12
C ALA A 271 -30.08 -28.57 -0.27
N GLY A 272 -30.71 -29.14 -1.30
CA GLY A 272 -30.52 -28.73 -2.69
C GLY A 272 -31.32 -27.46 -3.01
N ARG A 273 -31.05 -26.87 -4.17
CA ARG A 273 -31.69 -25.66 -4.67
C ARG A 273 -33.22 -25.65 -4.54
N GLU A 274 -33.91 -26.73 -4.95
CA GLU A 274 -35.39 -26.79 -4.92
C GLU A 274 -35.98 -26.64 -3.52
N ALA A 275 -35.31 -27.18 -2.50
CA ALA A 275 -35.72 -27.04 -1.12
C ALA A 275 -35.62 -25.58 -0.66
N PHE A 276 -34.54 -24.89 -1.03
CA PHE A 276 -34.39 -23.46 -0.75
C PHE A 276 -35.42 -22.61 -1.50
N VAL A 277 -35.69 -22.89 -2.79
CA VAL A 277 -36.71 -22.17 -3.56
C VAL A 277 -38.08 -22.28 -2.89
N THR A 278 -38.45 -23.51 -2.51
CA THR A 278 -39.73 -23.77 -1.84
C THR A 278 -39.80 -23.02 -0.51
N LEU A 279 -38.75 -23.08 0.30
CA LEU A 279 -38.67 -22.34 1.56
C LEU A 279 -38.83 -20.83 1.32
N LEU A 280 -38.02 -20.24 0.44
CA LEU A 280 -37.99 -18.80 0.19
C LEU A 280 -39.34 -18.26 -0.33
N LYS A 281 -40.10 -19.05 -1.10
CA LYS A 281 -41.47 -18.69 -1.53
C LYS A 281 -42.50 -18.70 -0.39
N THR A 282 -42.20 -19.35 0.73
CA THR A 282 -43.11 -19.48 1.88
C THR A 282 -42.79 -18.54 3.04
N ILE A 283 -41.59 -17.94 3.06
CA ILE A 283 -41.23 -16.96 4.08
C ILE A 283 -42.07 -15.69 3.84
N PRO A 284 -42.73 -15.14 4.87
CA PRO A 284 -43.41 -13.86 4.75
C PRO A 284 -42.37 -12.74 4.69
N LEU A 285 -42.24 -12.11 3.52
CA LEU A 285 -41.24 -11.09 3.18
C LEU A 285 -41.89 -9.78 2.70
#